data_AF-A0A2W7NR12-F1
#
_entry.id   AF-A0A2W7NR12-F1
#
_cell.length_a   1.000
_cell.length_b   1.000
_cell.length_c   1.000
_cell.angle_alpha   90.00
_cell.angle_beta   90.00
_cell.angle_gamma   90.00
#
_symmetry.space_group_name_H-M   'P 1'
#
loop_
_entity.id
_entity.type
_entity.pdbx_description
1 polymer ?
#
loop_
_entity_poly.entity_id
_entity_poly.type
_entity_poly.pdbx_seq_one_letter_code
_entity_poly.pdbx_strand_id
1 'polypeptide(L)'
;MRTPHLPEALATRTYFDREFGKQAIKLLPNEYYVTRDDVVLTTVLGSCVAACIRDEVAGVGGMNHFMLPDDDGSADRMLSASMRYGSYALEVLINELLKMGARRERLEAKVFGGGAVLANMTTLNIGDRNADFVLRYLKAEEVRVAAQDLRGPHARRVSYFPIGGLALVRRLTRQDDQVSVAREERALARAIATSAREPSRSPELFARQTYSRQLP
;
A
#
# COMPACT_ATOMS: atom_id res chain seq x y z
N MET A 1 -7.78 16.65 -14.69
CA MET A 1 -6.46 16.74 -14.03
C MET A 1 -6.01 15.33 -13.68
N ARG A 2 -4.99 14.77 -14.33
CA ARG A 2 -4.40 13.49 -13.93
C ARG A 2 -3.18 13.78 -13.06
N THR A 3 -3.17 13.23 -11.85
CA THR A 3 -2.12 13.42 -10.85
C THR A 3 -0.92 12.53 -11.19
N PRO A 4 0.33 12.94 -10.94
CA PRO A 4 1.45 12.01 -11.01
C PRO A 4 1.29 10.96 -9.91
N HIS A 5 1.05 9.72 -10.32
CA HIS A 5 1.07 8.56 -9.45
C HIS A 5 2.31 7.75 -9.83
N LEU A 6 3.14 7.38 -8.85
CA LEU A 6 4.00 6.20 -9.05
C LEU A 6 3.04 5.04 -9.33
N PRO A 7 3.11 4.38 -10.50
CA PRO A 7 2.22 3.27 -10.80
C PRO A 7 2.48 2.18 -9.76
N GLU A 8 1.45 1.77 -9.04
CA GLU A 8 1.56 0.58 -8.20
C GLU A 8 1.96 -0.59 -9.07
N ALA A 9 3.01 -1.29 -8.64
CA ALA A 9 3.56 -2.40 -9.40
C ALA A 9 3.10 -3.72 -8.79
N LEU A 10 2.83 -4.70 -9.65
CA LEU A 10 2.66 -6.07 -9.19
C LEU A 10 4.00 -6.55 -8.62
N ALA A 11 4.00 -7.11 -7.41
CA ALA A 11 5.20 -7.68 -6.82
C ALA A 11 5.71 -8.87 -7.64
N THR A 12 6.99 -8.86 -8.01
CA THR A 12 7.61 -9.88 -8.87
C THR A 12 8.68 -10.70 -8.16
N ARG A 13 9.05 -10.33 -6.92
CA ARG A 13 10.14 -10.96 -6.17
C ARG A 13 9.66 -12.22 -5.49
N THR A 14 9.87 -13.35 -6.15
CA THR A 14 9.51 -14.67 -5.64
C THR A 14 10.72 -15.40 -5.07
N TYR A 15 10.51 -16.19 -4.01
CA TYR A 15 11.53 -17.07 -3.44
C TYR A 15 10.87 -18.21 -2.67
N PHE A 16 11.58 -19.31 -2.42
CA PHE A 16 11.08 -20.38 -1.57
C PHE A 16 11.41 -20.09 -0.10
N ASP A 17 10.38 -19.91 0.72
CA ASP A 17 10.54 -19.68 2.15
C ASP A 17 10.64 -21.04 2.88
N ARG A 18 11.85 -21.35 3.38
CA ARG A 18 12.12 -22.61 4.07
C ARG A 18 11.44 -22.73 5.43
N GLU A 19 11.10 -21.60 6.05
CA GLU A 19 10.43 -21.61 7.35
C GLU A 19 8.99 -22.07 7.21
N PHE A 20 8.31 -21.61 6.15
CA PHE A 20 6.92 -21.99 5.87
C PHE A 20 6.77 -23.16 4.90
N GLY A 21 7.87 -23.57 4.25
CA GLY A 21 7.85 -24.63 3.23
C GLY A 21 7.01 -24.26 2.01
N LYS A 22 6.92 -22.97 1.66
CA LYS A 22 6.02 -22.43 0.63
C LYS A 22 6.74 -21.45 -0.29
N GLN A 23 6.19 -21.26 -1.49
CA GLN A 23 6.58 -20.11 -2.31
C GLN A 23 6.15 -18.82 -1.63
N ALA A 24 7.04 -17.84 -1.63
CA ALA A 24 6.83 -16.54 -1.03
C ALA A 24 7.04 -15.43 -2.05
N ILE A 25 6.22 -14.38 -1.91
CA ILE A 25 6.31 -13.17 -2.71
C ILE A 25 6.68 -12.03 -1.76
N LYS A 26 7.83 -11.41 -1.98
CA LYS A 26 8.27 -10.24 -1.20
C LYS A 26 7.73 -8.97 -1.84
N LEU A 27 6.90 -8.25 -1.10
CA LEU A 27 6.40 -6.94 -1.49
C LEU A 27 7.35 -5.86 -1.00
N LEU A 28 7.80 -5.03 -1.94
CA LEU A 28 8.46 -3.76 -1.66
C LEU A 28 7.44 -2.63 -1.56
N PRO A 29 7.84 -1.45 -1.07
CA PRO A 29 6.96 -0.28 -1.07
C PRO A 29 6.38 0.02 -2.46
N ASN A 30 5.10 0.38 -2.48
CA ASN A 30 4.29 0.67 -3.65
C ASN A 30 4.03 -0.55 -4.55
N GLU A 31 4.21 -1.75 -4.00
CA GLU A 31 3.83 -3.00 -4.64
C GLU A 31 2.59 -3.60 -3.99
N TYR A 32 1.81 -4.32 -4.79
CA TYR A 32 0.73 -5.17 -4.33
C TYR A 32 0.84 -6.55 -4.96
N TYR A 33 0.12 -7.52 -4.39
CA TYR A 33 -0.04 -8.83 -4.97
C TYR A 33 -1.39 -9.43 -4.58
N VAL A 34 -2.07 -10.05 -5.55
CA VAL A 34 -3.32 -10.80 -5.35
C VAL A 34 -3.15 -12.22 -5.88
N THR A 35 -3.77 -13.20 -5.23
CA THR A 35 -3.57 -14.60 -5.59
C THR A 35 -4.69 -15.50 -5.08
N ARG A 36 -4.80 -16.67 -5.73
CA ARG A 36 -5.59 -17.86 -5.31
C ARG A 36 -4.69 -19.03 -4.90
N ASP A 37 -3.38 -18.85 -5.03
CA ASP A 37 -2.41 -19.90 -4.81
C ASP A 37 -2.02 -19.98 -3.34
N ASP A 38 -1.54 -21.16 -2.94
CA ASP A 38 -1.05 -21.43 -1.60
C ASP A 38 0.38 -20.90 -1.40
N VAL A 39 0.48 -19.57 -1.32
CA VAL A 39 1.73 -18.81 -1.20
C VAL A 39 1.74 -17.92 0.04
N VAL A 40 2.92 -17.42 0.40
CA VAL A 40 3.09 -16.46 1.51
C VAL A 40 3.47 -15.10 0.96
N LEU A 41 2.70 -14.07 1.29
CA LEU A 41 3.05 -12.69 0.97
C LEU A 41 3.85 -12.11 2.13
N THR A 42 5.04 -11.59 1.86
CA THR A 42 5.96 -11.12 2.90
C THR A 42 6.36 -9.67 2.68
N THR A 43 6.51 -8.93 3.79
CA THR A 43 7.07 -7.58 3.73
C THR A 43 7.65 -7.15 5.08
N VAL A 44 8.45 -6.08 5.06
CA VAL A 44 9.00 -5.43 6.27
C VAL A 44 8.48 -4.00 6.32
N LEU A 45 7.93 -3.62 7.46
CA LEU A 45 7.23 -2.35 7.66
C LEU A 45 7.88 -1.59 8.82
N GLY A 46 8.38 -0.39 8.57
CA GLY A 46 8.56 0.64 9.60
C GLY A 46 7.30 1.50 9.66
N SER A 47 7.40 2.77 9.28
CA SER A 47 6.29 3.72 9.13
C SER A 47 5.29 3.36 8.02
N CYS A 48 5.68 2.57 7.01
CA CYS A 48 4.74 2.04 6.01
C CYS A 48 3.63 1.19 6.63
N VAL A 49 2.52 1.01 5.89
CA VAL A 49 1.42 0.12 6.28
C VAL A 49 1.13 -0.88 5.15
N ALA A 50 0.78 -2.11 5.55
CA ALA A 50 0.25 -3.13 4.66
C ALA A 50 -1.20 -3.45 5.02
N ALA A 51 -2.07 -3.46 4.02
CA ALA A 51 -3.40 -4.05 4.12
C ALA A 51 -3.38 -5.44 3.48
N CYS A 52 -3.78 -6.44 4.25
CA CYS A 52 -3.97 -7.81 3.82
C CYS A 52 -5.47 -8.04 3.70
N ILE A 53 -6.00 -8.21 2.48
CA ILE A 53 -7.44 -8.29 2.23
C ILE A 53 -7.76 -9.63 1.58
N ARG A 54 -8.86 -10.28 1.98
CA ARG A 54 -9.35 -11.50 1.33
C ARG A 54 -10.86 -11.59 1.29
N ASP A 55 -11.35 -12.41 0.37
CA ASP A 55 -12.67 -13.04 0.41
C ASP A 55 -12.47 -14.53 0.63
N GLU A 56 -12.85 -15.00 1.82
CA GLU A 56 -12.69 -16.41 2.24
C GLU A 56 -13.46 -17.37 1.33
N VAL A 57 -14.68 -17.00 0.92
CA VAL A 57 -15.55 -17.87 0.13
C VAL A 57 -15.04 -17.97 -1.30
N ALA A 58 -14.54 -16.87 -1.85
CA ALA A 58 -13.94 -16.88 -3.18
C ALA A 58 -12.54 -17.53 -3.21
N GLY A 59 -11.90 -17.75 -2.05
CA GLY A 59 -10.55 -18.29 -1.95
C GLY A 59 -9.51 -17.39 -2.61
N VAL A 60 -9.67 -16.08 -2.48
CA VAL A 60 -8.76 -15.09 -3.05
C VAL A 60 -8.35 -14.07 -1.98
N GLY A 61 -7.08 -13.70 -1.99
CA GLY A 61 -6.60 -12.65 -1.12
C GLY A 61 -5.33 -12.00 -1.67
N GLY A 62 -4.93 -10.93 -1.00
CA GLY A 62 -3.78 -10.15 -1.41
C GLY A 62 -3.26 -9.26 -0.31
N MET A 63 -2.14 -8.62 -0.60
CA MET A 63 -1.48 -7.67 0.28
C MET A 63 -0.99 -6.50 -0.55
N ASN A 64 -1.00 -5.30 0.01
CA ASN A 64 -0.23 -4.17 -0.51
C ASN A 64 0.81 -3.70 0.51
N HIS A 65 1.70 -2.81 0.08
CA HIS A 65 2.62 -2.09 0.94
C HIS A 65 2.65 -0.64 0.48
N PHE A 66 2.05 0.27 1.26
CA PHE A 66 2.01 1.68 0.90
C PHE A 66 2.66 2.57 1.97
N MET A 67 3.11 3.74 1.52
CA MET A 67 3.53 4.85 2.37
C MET A 67 2.95 6.15 1.81
N LEU A 68 2.32 6.96 2.65
CA LEU A 68 1.87 8.28 2.24
C LEU A 68 3.06 9.24 2.03
N PRO A 69 3.00 10.17 1.07
CA PRO A 69 3.94 11.28 0.99
C PRO A 69 4.00 12.08 2.31
N ASP A 70 5.18 12.62 2.61
CA ASP A 70 5.34 13.57 3.70
C ASP A 70 4.72 14.93 3.33
N ASP A 71 4.04 15.57 4.28
CA ASP A 71 3.47 16.91 4.06
C ASP A 71 4.54 17.95 4.40
N ASP A 72 5.06 18.66 3.41
CA ASP A 72 6.08 19.70 3.59
C ASP A 72 5.57 21.02 4.21
N GLY A 73 4.47 20.97 4.98
CA GLY A 73 3.87 22.11 5.66
C GLY A 73 2.86 22.91 4.82
N SER A 74 2.68 22.57 3.54
CA SER A 74 1.60 23.13 2.69
C SER A 74 0.30 22.32 2.84
N ALA A 75 -0.29 22.39 4.05
CA ALA A 75 -1.28 21.45 4.56
C ALA A 75 -2.41 21.05 3.57
N ASP A 76 -3.17 21.99 3.00
CA ASP A 76 -4.41 21.62 2.30
C ASP A 76 -4.21 20.89 0.95
N ARG A 77 -3.21 21.29 0.16
CA ARG A 77 -2.98 20.68 -1.16
C ARG A 77 -2.24 19.35 -1.08
N MET A 78 -1.29 19.24 -0.15
CA MET A 78 -0.47 18.03 0.00
C MET A 78 -1.20 16.92 0.77
N LEU A 79 -2.05 17.27 1.77
CA LEU A 79 -2.96 16.31 2.40
C LEU A 79 -3.86 15.65 1.36
N SER A 80 -4.41 16.44 0.43
CA SER A 80 -5.26 15.94 -0.65
C SER A 80 -4.52 14.99 -1.59
N ALA A 81 -3.24 15.26 -1.91
CA ALA A 81 -2.42 14.39 -2.75
C ALA A 81 -2.03 13.08 -2.04
N SER A 82 -1.67 13.17 -0.76
CA SER A 82 -1.35 12.01 0.07
C SER A 82 -2.54 11.07 0.21
N MET A 83 -3.72 11.62 0.53
CA MET A 83 -4.96 10.84 0.61
C MET A 83 -5.28 10.16 -0.72
N ARG A 84 -5.14 10.86 -1.86
CA ARG A 84 -5.34 10.24 -3.19
C ARG A 84 -4.36 9.09 -3.44
N TYR A 85 -3.11 9.22 -3.00
CA TYR A 85 -2.10 8.19 -3.16
C TYR A 85 -2.46 6.91 -2.40
N GLY A 86 -2.73 7.05 -1.09
CA GLY A 86 -3.15 5.91 -0.28
C GLY A 86 -4.47 5.30 -0.76
N SER A 87 -5.41 6.13 -1.22
CA SER A 87 -6.70 5.64 -1.73
C SER A 87 -6.52 4.81 -2.99
N TYR A 88 -5.68 5.28 -3.91
CA TYR A 88 -5.33 4.52 -5.12
C TYR A 88 -4.72 3.16 -4.76
N ALA A 89 -3.83 3.11 -3.77
CA ALA A 89 -3.15 1.89 -3.36
C ALA A 89 -4.09 0.79 -2.81
N LEU A 90 -5.09 1.20 -2.04
CA LEU A 90 -6.10 0.27 -1.52
C LEU A 90 -7.15 -0.07 -2.58
N GLU A 91 -7.50 0.89 -3.43
CA GLU A 91 -8.46 0.72 -4.51
C GLU A 91 -7.96 -0.29 -5.55
N VAL A 92 -6.69 -0.21 -5.96
CA VAL A 92 -6.07 -1.18 -6.88
C VAL A 92 -6.14 -2.58 -6.29
N LEU A 93 -5.71 -2.78 -5.04
CA LEU A 93 -5.77 -4.07 -4.37
C LEU A 93 -7.20 -4.63 -4.34
N ILE A 94 -8.18 -3.84 -3.91
CA ILE A 94 -9.59 -4.26 -3.83
C ILE A 94 -10.10 -4.61 -5.22
N ASN A 95 -9.86 -3.76 -6.22
CA ASN A 95 -10.35 -4.00 -7.58
C ASN A 95 -9.76 -5.27 -8.21
N GLU A 96 -8.47 -5.55 -7.97
CA GLU A 96 -7.85 -6.79 -8.45
C GLU A 96 -8.43 -8.02 -7.75
N LEU A 97 -8.75 -7.94 -6.44
CA LEU A 97 -9.49 -9.02 -5.76
C LEU A 97 -10.88 -9.24 -6.36
N LEU A 98 -11.62 -8.15 -6.64
CA LEU A 98 -12.96 -8.23 -7.25
C LEU A 98 -12.90 -8.81 -8.68
N LYS A 99 -11.91 -8.43 -9.48
CA LYS A 99 -11.67 -9.03 -10.82
C LYS A 99 -11.38 -10.52 -10.72
N MET A 100 -10.71 -10.93 -9.65
CA MET A 100 -10.51 -12.34 -9.32
C MET A 100 -11.73 -12.98 -8.66
N GLY A 101 -12.92 -12.37 -8.66
CA GLY A 101 -14.17 -12.99 -8.19
C GLY A 101 -14.46 -12.85 -6.69
N ALA A 102 -13.71 -12.01 -5.96
CA ALA A 102 -14.12 -11.59 -4.64
C ALA A 102 -15.43 -10.78 -4.70
N ARG A 103 -16.17 -10.78 -3.60
CA ARG A 103 -17.34 -9.90 -3.42
C ARG A 103 -17.05 -8.88 -2.33
N ARG A 104 -17.42 -7.63 -2.59
CA ARG A 104 -17.11 -6.49 -1.73
C ARG A 104 -17.63 -6.69 -0.31
N GLU A 105 -18.88 -7.14 -0.18
CA GLU A 105 -19.56 -7.41 1.08
C GLU A 105 -18.94 -8.56 1.90
N ARG A 106 -18.05 -9.35 1.30
CA ARG A 106 -17.34 -10.46 1.95
C ARG A 106 -15.87 -10.16 2.25
N LEU A 107 -15.37 -8.99 1.84
CA LEU A 107 -13.98 -8.63 2.08
C LEU A 107 -13.74 -8.45 3.58
N GLU A 108 -12.67 -9.08 4.06
CA GLU A 108 -12.10 -8.80 5.37
C GLU A 108 -10.65 -8.34 5.22
N ALA A 109 -10.23 -7.45 6.11
CA ALA A 109 -8.90 -6.88 6.12
C ALA A 109 -8.16 -7.19 7.42
N LYS A 110 -6.84 -7.35 7.33
CA LYS A 110 -5.90 -7.29 8.44
C LYS A 110 -4.82 -6.26 8.12
N VAL A 111 -4.49 -5.39 9.08
CA VAL A 111 -3.62 -4.23 8.82
C VAL A 111 -2.44 -4.18 9.78
N PHE A 112 -1.25 -3.91 9.24
CA PHE A 112 0.00 -3.99 9.98
C PHE A 112 0.94 -2.83 9.60
N GLY A 113 1.80 -2.40 10.52
CA GLY A 113 2.84 -1.39 10.24
C GLY A 113 2.62 -0.07 10.98
N GLY A 114 3.09 1.04 10.42
CA GLY A 114 2.97 2.37 11.03
C GLY A 114 3.92 2.58 12.21
N GLY A 115 5.00 1.81 12.32
CA GLY A 115 6.00 1.94 13.38
C GLY A 115 6.84 3.21 13.31
N ALA A 116 7.20 3.74 14.47
CA ALA A 116 8.04 4.94 14.62
C ALA A 116 9.54 4.57 14.62
N VAL A 117 10.08 4.23 13.44
CA VAL A 117 11.47 3.78 13.29
C VAL A 117 12.45 4.88 12.90
N LEU A 118 11.92 6.03 12.46
CA LEU A 118 12.71 7.21 12.14
C LEU A 118 12.94 8.03 13.42
N ALA A 119 14.05 7.77 14.11
CA ALA A 119 14.52 8.68 15.15
C ALA A 119 15.00 9.99 14.48
N ASN A 120 14.48 11.12 14.98
CA ASN A 120 14.90 12.52 14.79
C ASN A 120 13.95 13.38 13.93
N MET A 121 13.13 14.17 14.64
CA MET A 121 12.36 15.39 14.32
C MET A 121 11.49 15.44 13.04
N THR A 122 10.27 15.98 13.21
CA THR A 122 9.18 16.19 12.21
C THR A 122 8.57 14.95 11.53
N THR A 123 9.33 13.86 11.37
CA THR A 123 8.88 12.58 10.79
C THR A 123 8.12 11.67 11.77
N LEU A 124 7.93 12.12 13.01
CA LEU A 124 7.23 11.40 14.09
C LEU A 124 5.75 11.07 13.80
N ASN A 125 5.17 11.57 12.70
CA ASN A 125 3.75 11.40 12.38
C ASN A 125 3.47 10.59 11.09
N ILE A 126 4.48 10.10 10.35
CA ILE A 126 4.20 9.37 9.10
C ILE A 126 3.51 8.02 9.40
N GLY A 127 4.03 7.27 10.38
CA GLY A 127 3.46 5.98 10.77
C GLY A 127 2.02 6.11 11.30
N ASP A 128 1.77 7.11 12.13
CA ASP A 128 0.45 7.41 12.67
C ASP A 128 -0.52 7.86 11.57
N ARG A 129 -0.11 8.75 10.66
CA ARG A 129 -0.90 9.15 9.48
C ARG A 129 -1.26 7.96 8.61
N ASN A 130 -0.32 7.06 8.33
CA ASN A 130 -0.56 5.86 7.52
C ASN A 130 -1.56 4.92 8.21
N ALA A 131 -1.43 4.73 9.52
CA ALA A 131 -2.35 3.92 10.33
C ALA A 131 -3.76 4.54 10.38
N ASP A 132 -3.87 5.84 10.62
CA ASP A 132 -5.15 6.55 10.64
C ASP A 132 -5.82 6.55 9.26
N PHE A 133 -5.02 6.66 8.20
CA PHE A 133 -5.50 6.61 6.84
C PHE A 133 -6.12 5.24 6.51
N VAL A 134 -5.39 4.13 6.73
CA VAL A 134 -5.90 2.80 6.35
C VAL A 134 -7.19 2.46 7.08
N LEU A 135 -7.30 2.82 8.37
CA LEU A 135 -8.47 2.54 9.17
C LEU A 135 -9.69 3.36 8.71
N ARG A 136 -9.48 4.65 8.38
CA ARG A 136 -10.54 5.50 7.83
C ARG A 136 -10.99 5.03 6.45
N TYR A 137 -10.04 4.66 5.58
CA TYR A 137 -10.34 4.18 4.24
C TYR A 137 -11.15 2.88 4.29
N LEU A 138 -10.69 1.87 5.03
CA LEU A 138 -11.39 0.58 5.14
C LEU A 138 -12.78 0.73 5.76
N LYS A 139 -12.94 1.65 6.72
CA LYS A 139 -14.26 1.98 7.28
C LYS A 139 -15.19 2.60 6.23
N ALA A 140 -14.68 3.52 5.40
CA ALA A 140 -15.46 4.15 4.34
C ALA A 140 -15.85 3.17 3.22
N GLU A 141 -14.99 2.19 2.92
CA GLU A 141 -15.26 1.10 1.97
C GLU A 141 -16.05 -0.07 2.56
N GLU A 142 -16.49 0.05 3.82
CA GLU A 142 -17.24 -0.98 4.57
C GLU A 142 -16.51 -2.33 4.67
N VAL A 143 -15.17 -2.32 4.60
CA VAL A 143 -14.33 -3.52 4.76
C VAL A 143 -14.02 -3.74 6.24
N ARG A 144 -14.47 -4.87 6.78
CA ARG A 144 -14.26 -5.21 8.20
C ARG A 144 -12.77 -5.46 8.47
N VAL A 145 -12.21 -4.76 9.47
CA VAL A 145 -10.87 -5.05 10.01
C VAL A 145 -10.97 -6.19 11.01
N ALA A 146 -10.49 -7.37 10.63
CA ALA A 146 -10.50 -8.57 11.46
C ALA A 146 -9.35 -8.62 12.49
N ALA A 147 -8.21 -7.99 12.18
CA ALA A 147 -7.07 -7.88 13.09
C ALA A 147 -6.17 -6.69 12.71
N GLN A 148 -5.43 -6.17 13.69
CA GLN A 148 -4.45 -5.11 13.44
C GLN A 148 -3.25 -5.17 14.41
N ASP A 149 -2.05 -4.86 13.92
CA ASP A 149 -0.87 -4.49 14.73
C ASP A 149 -0.23 -3.23 14.11
N LEU A 150 -0.79 -2.08 14.50
CA LEU A 150 -0.43 -0.76 14.00
C LEU A 150 0.34 0.04 15.06
N ARG A 151 1.15 1.00 14.60
CA ARG A 151 1.91 1.93 15.46
C ARG A 151 2.98 1.23 16.31
N GLY A 152 3.56 1.94 17.27
CA GLY A 152 4.58 1.44 18.18
C GLY A 152 6.02 1.67 17.70
N PRO A 153 7.02 1.38 18.56
CA PRO A 153 8.39 1.85 18.34
C PRO A 153 9.25 0.97 17.42
N HIS A 154 8.73 -0.15 16.92
CA HIS A 154 9.53 -1.14 16.20
C HIS A 154 9.00 -1.39 14.79
N ALA A 155 9.93 -1.54 13.85
CA ALA A 155 9.65 -2.21 12.58
C ALA A 155 9.11 -3.64 12.82
N ARG A 156 8.34 -4.14 11.86
CA ARG A 156 7.84 -5.53 11.89
C ARG A 156 7.93 -6.19 10.53
N ARG A 157 8.27 -7.48 10.53
CA ARG A 157 8.09 -8.36 9.38
C ARG A 157 6.70 -8.96 9.43
N VAL A 158 6.00 -8.92 8.31
CA VAL A 158 4.68 -9.52 8.13
C VAL A 158 4.79 -10.64 7.12
N SER A 159 4.20 -11.79 7.47
CA SER A 159 3.99 -12.93 6.57
C SER A 159 2.51 -13.25 6.56
N TYR A 160 1.86 -13.02 5.42
CA TYR A 160 0.43 -13.20 5.23
C TYR A 160 0.15 -14.40 4.33
N PHE A 161 -0.83 -15.23 4.72
CA PHE A 161 -1.26 -16.43 4.01
C PHE A 161 -2.68 -16.15 3.46
N PRO A 162 -2.82 -15.73 2.19
CA PRO A 162 -4.07 -15.17 1.68
C PRO A 162 -5.27 -16.13 1.76
N ILE A 163 -5.03 -17.42 1.50
CA ILE A 163 -6.09 -18.44 1.49
C ILE A 163 -6.66 -18.67 2.89
N GLY A 164 -5.79 -18.91 3.87
CA GLY A 164 -6.20 -19.12 5.27
C GLY A 164 -6.47 -17.83 6.05
N GLY A 165 -6.13 -16.67 5.50
CA GLY A 165 -6.22 -15.38 6.17
C GLY A 165 -5.27 -15.23 7.36
N LEU A 166 -4.33 -16.15 7.57
CA LEU A 166 -3.38 -16.09 8.70
C LEU A 166 -2.35 -14.99 8.45
N ALA A 167 -1.98 -14.28 9.51
CA ALA A 167 -0.88 -13.32 9.48
C ALA A 167 0.07 -13.59 10.65
N LEU A 168 1.36 -13.74 10.35
CA LEU A 168 2.42 -13.78 11.34
C LEU A 168 3.14 -12.44 11.34
N VAL A 169 3.24 -11.82 12.52
CA VAL A 169 3.91 -10.54 12.71
C VAL A 169 5.09 -10.73 13.65
N ARG A 170 6.29 -10.38 13.18
CA ARG A 170 7.53 -10.42 13.97
C ARG A 170 8.08 -9.03 14.14
N ARG A 171 8.08 -8.52 15.37
CA ARG A 171 8.73 -7.26 15.72
C ARG A 171 10.24 -7.41 15.63
N LEU A 172 10.89 -6.50 14.94
CA LEU A 172 12.34 -6.52 14.72
C LEU A 172 13.02 -5.75 15.86
N THR A 173 13.28 -6.37 16.99
CA THR A 173 13.76 -5.65 18.18
C THR A 173 15.25 -5.33 18.18
N ARG A 174 16.03 -5.92 17.25
CA ARG A 174 17.47 -5.67 17.13
C ARG A 174 17.73 -4.28 16.59
N GLN A 175 18.72 -3.59 17.16
CA GLN A 175 19.09 -2.24 16.73
C GLN A 175 19.52 -2.19 15.25
N ASP A 176 20.29 -3.18 14.78
CA ASP A 176 20.72 -3.25 13.38
C ASP A 176 19.54 -3.31 12.39
N ASP A 177 18.50 -4.10 12.73
CA ASP A 177 17.30 -4.21 11.91
C ASP A 177 16.57 -2.86 11.85
N GLN A 178 16.45 -2.16 12.99
CA GLN A 178 15.84 -0.84 13.05
C GLN A 178 16.59 0.18 12.19
N VAL A 179 17.93 0.17 12.25
CA VAL A 179 18.77 1.07 11.44
C VAL A 179 18.63 0.78 9.95
N SER A 180 18.59 -0.50 9.55
CA SER A 180 18.38 -0.87 8.14
C SER A 180 17.04 -0.38 7.61
N VAL A 181 15.96 -0.66 8.34
CA VAL A 181 14.60 -0.22 7.95
C VAL A 181 14.53 1.31 7.89
N ALA A 182 15.05 2.02 8.88
CA ALA A 182 15.07 3.49 8.88
C ALA A 182 15.81 4.07 7.68
N ARG A 183 16.91 3.44 7.24
CA ARG A 183 17.65 3.86 6.05
C ARG A 183 16.83 3.66 4.77
N GLU A 184 16.18 2.51 4.62
CA GLU A 184 15.31 2.22 3.49
C GLU A 184 14.12 3.19 3.44
N GLU A 185 13.49 3.48 4.57
CA GLU A 185 12.37 4.42 4.63
C GLU A 185 12.75 5.85 4.28
N ARG A 186 13.93 6.33 4.71
CA ARG A 186 14.43 7.64 4.30
C ARG A 186 14.66 7.71 2.80
N ALA A 187 15.15 6.64 2.18
CA ALA A 187 15.33 6.58 0.74
C ALA A 187 13.98 6.59 0.01
N LEU A 188 13.01 5.81 0.50
CA LEU A 188 11.65 5.75 -0.03
C LEU A 188 10.95 7.10 0.07
N ALA A 189 10.94 7.74 1.24
CA ALA A 189 10.29 9.03 1.45
C ALA A 189 10.82 10.11 0.48
N ARG A 190 12.15 10.11 0.24
CA ARG A 190 12.77 11.00 -0.76
C ARG A 190 12.31 10.69 -2.19
N ALA A 191 12.23 9.41 -2.56
CA ALA A 191 11.75 9.00 -3.87
C ALA A 191 10.27 9.37 -4.10
N ILE A 192 9.41 9.12 -3.11
CA ILE A 192 7.98 9.49 -3.16
C ILE A 192 7.84 11.01 -3.29
N ALA A 193 8.53 11.79 -2.46
CA ALA A 193 8.51 13.26 -2.51
C ALA A 193 8.99 13.81 -3.87
N THR A 194 9.94 13.14 -4.52
CA THR A 194 10.43 13.53 -5.86
C THR A 194 9.38 13.24 -6.93
N SER A 195 8.78 12.04 -6.89
CA SER A 195 7.74 11.64 -7.86
C SER A 195 6.44 12.45 -7.75
N ALA A 196 6.07 12.89 -6.54
CA ALA A 196 4.88 13.70 -6.31
C ALA A 196 5.03 15.14 -6.86
N ARG A 197 6.27 15.61 -7.09
CA ARG A 197 6.59 16.95 -7.58
C ARG A 197 6.66 17.07 -9.11
N GLU A 198 6.75 15.97 -9.85
CA GLU A 198 6.77 16.01 -11.32
C GLU A 198 5.34 15.97 -11.88
N PRO A 199 4.81 17.06 -12.49
CA PRO A 199 3.52 17.00 -13.15
C PRO A 199 3.58 16.04 -14.34
N SER A 200 2.58 15.17 -14.48
CA SER A 200 2.47 14.21 -15.58
C SER A 200 2.63 14.92 -16.93
N ARG A 201 3.74 14.71 -17.65
CA ARG A 201 3.82 15.07 -19.07
C ARG A 201 2.92 14.10 -19.85
N SER A 202 1.77 14.58 -20.30
CA SER A 202 0.99 13.92 -21.35
C SER A 202 1.15 14.71 -22.65
N PRO A 203 1.32 14.08 -23.82
CA PRO A 203 1.24 14.76 -25.10
C PRO A 203 -0.21 15.17 -25.38
N GLU A 204 -0.42 16.41 -25.84
CA GLU A 204 -1.73 16.91 -26.28
C GLU A 204 -2.11 16.27 -27.63
N LEU A 205 -3.20 15.51 -27.65
CA LEU A 205 -3.89 15.12 -28.89
C LEU A 205 -4.97 16.15 -29.20
N PHE A 206 -4.66 17.11 -30.07
CA PHE A 206 -5.67 17.96 -30.70
C PHE A 206 -6.42 17.14 -31.77
N ALA A 207 -7.64 16.71 -31.46
CA ALA A 207 -8.55 16.17 -32.47
C ALA A 207 -9.06 17.34 -33.34
N ARG A 208 -8.88 17.22 -34.66
CA ARG A 208 -9.33 18.18 -35.68
C ARG A 208 -10.83 18.51 -35.53
N GLN A 209 -11.17 19.80 -35.55
CA GLN A 209 -12.52 20.26 -35.82
C GLN A 209 -12.94 19.85 -37.23
N THR A 210 -13.97 19.01 -37.34
CA THR A 210 -14.77 18.87 -38.57
C THR A 210 -16.22 18.58 -38.19
N TYR A 211 -17.10 19.57 -38.29
CA TYR A 211 -18.21 19.61 -39.25
C TYR A 211 -19.13 20.80 -38.94
N SER A 212 -19.06 21.85 -39.78
CA SER A 212 -20.20 22.74 -39.98
C SER A 212 -21.14 22.04 -40.96
N ARG A 213 -22.34 21.67 -40.50
CA ARG A 213 -23.50 21.50 -41.36
C ARG A 213 -24.32 22.79 -41.26
N GLN A 214 -24.30 23.59 -42.32
CA GLN A 214 -25.35 24.54 -42.63
C GLN A 214 -25.96 24.12 -43.98
N LEU A 215 -27.23 23.74 -43.92
CA LEU A 215 -28.23 23.82 -45.00
C LEU A 215 -29.43 24.52 -44.33
N PRO A 216 -30.18 25.36 -45.05
CA PRO A 216 -31.06 24.89 -46.13
C PRO A 216 -30.54 25.12 -47.55
#